data_AF-A0A0G4MVK0-F1
#
_entry.id   AF-A0A0G4MVK0-F1
#
_cell.length_a   1.000
_cell.length_b   1.000
_cell.length_c   1.000
_cell.angle_alpha   90.00
_cell.angle_beta   90.00
_cell.angle_gamma   90.00
#
_symmetry.space_group_name_H-M   'P 1'
#
loop_
_entity.id
_entity.type
_entity.pdbx_description
1 polymer ?
#
loop_
_entity_poly.entity_id
_entity_poly.type
_entity_poly.pdbx_seq_one_letter_code
_entity_poly.pdbx_strand_id
1 'polypeptide(L)'
;VLEGRDILGGTWSFWKYPGFRCDAAMTNFGFHWHPWTHERKIIEGERIIEYVEDAVRTHGIDKHIRFGHRILSADWDSATARWTVEVDHG
;
A
#
# COMPACT_ATOMS: atom_id res chain seq x y z
N VAL A 1 -0.78 5.56 8.87
CA VAL A 1 -0.69 4.16 8.40
C VAL A 1 0.56 3.54 8.99
N LEU A 2 0.49 2.29 9.46
CA LEU A 2 1.65 1.53 9.93
C LEU A 2 1.91 0.40 8.92
N GLU A 3 3.12 0.32 8.39
CA GLU A 3 3.57 -0.76 7.49
C GLU A 3 4.75 -1.47 8.14
N GLY A 4 4.67 -2.80 8.23
CA GLY A 4 5.67 -3.59 8.93
C GLY A 4 7.01 -3.66 8.18
N ARG A 5 7.01 -3.46 6.86
CA ARG A 5 8.22 -3.45 6.03
C ARG A 5 8.74 -2.03 5.80
N ASP A 6 9.93 -1.95 5.23
CA ASP A 6 10.60 -0.70 4.84
C ASP A 6 10.19 -0.19 3.44
N ILE A 7 9.29 -0.93 2.78
CA ILE A 7 8.91 -0.68 1.39
C ILE A 7 7.38 -0.64 1.20
N LEU A 8 6.95 0.26 0.32
CA LEU A 8 5.57 0.43 -0.11
C LEU A 8 5.15 -0.66 -1.12
N GLY A 9 3.84 -0.83 -1.31
CA GLY A 9 3.29 -1.64 -2.41
C GLY A 9 2.65 -2.95 -1.97
N GLY A 10 2.71 -3.31 -0.68
CA GLY A 10 2.03 -4.50 -0.15
C GLY A 10 2.41 -5.76 -0.94
N THR A 11 1.39 -6.51 -1.37
CA THR A 11 1.52 -7.69 -2.23
C THR A 11 2.42 -7.47 -3.44
N TRP A 12 2.37 -6.29 -4.08
CA TRP A 12 3.14 -6.00 -5.30
C TRP A 12 4.64 -5.94 -5.07
N SER A 13 5.05 -5.44 -3.89
CA SER A 13 6.45 -5.41 -3.46
C SER A 13 6.96 -6.74 -2.91
N PHE A 14 6.05 -7.62 -2.46
CA PHE A 14 6.39 -8.88 -1.81
C PHE A 14 6.68 -9.99 -2.82
N TRP A 15 5.81 -10.16 -3.83
CA TRP A 15 5.98 -11.20 -4.84
C TRP A 15 6.84 -10.73 -6.01
N LYS A 16 7.94 -11.45 -6.27
CA LYS A 16 8.91 -11.13 -7.34
C LYS A 16 9.21 -12.33 -8.25
N TYR A 17 8.18 -13.07 -8.64
CA TYR A 17 8.33 -14.14 -9.63
C TYR A 17 8.01 -13.66 -11.05
N PRO A 18 8.63 -14.25 -12.10
CA PRO A 18 8.41 -13.83 -13.48
C PRO A 18 6.94 -13.90 -13.91
N GLY A 19 6.46 -12.84 -14.57
CA GLY A 19 5.09 -12.76 -15.10
C GLY A 19 4.00 -12.43 -14.06
N PHE A 20 4.39 -12.03 -12.85
CA PHE A 20 3.45 -11.55 -11.84
C PHE A 20 2.80 -10.23 -12.29
N ARG A 21 1.47 -10.21 -12.38
CA ARG A 21 0.69 -9.10 -12.93
C ARG A 21 -0.69 -9.01 -12.28
N CYS A 22 -1.36 -7.89 -12.48
CA CYS A 22 -2.80 -7.78 -12.20
C CYS A 22 -3.61 -8.47 -13.32
N ASP A 23 -4.68 -9.16 -12.93
CA ASP A 23 -5.67 -9.75 -13.82
C ASP A 23 -6.74 -8.73 -14.26
N ALA A 24 -6.94 -7.66 -13.48
CA ALA A 24 -7.81 -6.55 -13.81
C ALA A 24 -7.08 -5.44 -14.60
N ALA A 25 -7.85 -4.74 -15.44
CA ALA A 25 -7.37 -3.54 -16.11
C ALA A 25 -7.15 -2.39 -15.11
N MET A 26 -6.05 -1.65 -15.26
CA MET A 26 -5.71 -0.49 -14.43
C MET A 26 -6.76 0.62 -14.46
N THR A 27 -7.58 0.69 -15.50
CA THR A 27 -8.73 1.62 -15.53
C THR A 27 -9.76 1.34 -14.45
N ASN A 28 -9.85 0.08 -13.98
CA ASN A 28 -10.77 -0.35 -12.93
C ASN A 28 -10.04 -0.62 -11.60
N PHE A 29 -8.82 -1.12 -11.68
CA PHE A 29 -8.01 -1.47 -10.51
C PHE A 29 -7.32 -0.25 -9.87
N GLY A 30 -7.00 0.77 -10.68
CA GLY A 30 -6.36 1.99 -10.20
C GLY A 30 -7.26 2.81 -9.28
N PHE A 31 -6.63 3.68 -8.51
CA PHE A 31 -7.31 4.64 -7.64
C PHE A 31 -8.11 5.65 -8.46
N HIS A 32 -9.39 5.81 -8.13
CA HIS A 32 -10.26 6.81 -8.76
C HIS A 32 -9.73 8.25 -8.58
N TRP A 33 -9.08 8.53 -7.46
CA TRP A 33 -8.47 9.83 -7.14
C TRP A 33 -7.09 10.04 -7.78
N HIS A 34 -6.51 9.00 -8.38
CA HIS A 34 -5.28 9.10 -9.16
C HIS A 34 -5.39 8.19 -10.40
N PRO A 35 -6.19 8.60 -11.41
CA PRO A 35 -6.54 7.73 -12.52
C PRO A 35 -5.32 7.27 -13.33
N TRP A 36 -5.37 6.03 -13.79
CA TRP A 36 -4.37 5.50 -14.71
C TRP A 36 -4.47 6.17 -16.09
N THR A 37 -3.39 6.81 -16.54
CA THR A 37 -3.37 7.61 -17.79
C THR A 37 -2.68 6.92 -18.96
N HIS A 38 -2.03 5.78 -18.76
CA HIS A 38 -1.29 5.10 -19.83
C HIS A 38 -2.18 4.18 -20.68
N GLU A 39 -1.83 4.04 -21.96
CA GLU A 39 -2.58 3.20 -22.91
C GLU A 39 -2.59 1.71 -22.53
N ARG A 40 -1.46 1.20 -22.00
CA ARG A 40 -1.36 -0.20 -21.56
C ARG A 40 -2.13 -0.38 -20.26
N LYS A 41 -3.24 -1.11 -20.32
CA LYS A 41 -4.14 -1.32 -19.18
C LYS A 41 -3.82 -2.54 -18.33
N ILE A 42 -3.10 -3.53 -18.87
CA ILE A 42 -2.65 -4.71 -18.13
C ILE A 42 -1.14 -4.60 -17.97
N ILE A 43 -0.68 -4.50 -16.72
CA ILE A 43 0.71 -4.23 -16.38
C ILE A 43 1.25 -5.25 -15.37
N GLU A 44 2.57 -5.45 -15.43
CA GLU A 44 3.31 -6.30 -14.48
C GLU A 44 3.37 -5.65 -13.10
N GLY A 45 3.59 -6.46 -12.07
CA GLY A 45 3.60 -6.01 -10.67
C GLY A 45 4.58 -4.87 -10.37
N GLU A 46 5.75 -4.86 -11.01
CA GLU A 46 6.75 -3.80 -10.86
C GLU A 46 6.19 -2.42 -11.23
N ARG A 47 5.43 -2.34 -12.33
CA ARG A 47 4.79 -1.08 -12.76
C ARG A 47 3.62 -0.68 -11.85
N ILE A 48 3.02 -1.64 -11.15
CA ILE A 48 2.00 -1.32 -10.15
C ILE A 48 2.65 -0.65 -8.95
N ILE A 49 3.84 -1.06 -8.52
CA ILE A 49 4.58 -0.38 -7.45
C ILE A 49 4.86 1.07 -7.85
N GLU A 50 5.39 1.29 -9.06
CA GLU A 50 5.65 2.65 -9.58
C GLU A 50 4.38 3.52 -9.55
N TYR A 51 3.24 2.96 -9.96
CA TYR A 51 1.94 3.62 -9.90
C TYR A 51 1.51 3.97 -8.47
N VAL A 52 1.65 3.04 -7.51
CA VAL A 52 1.28 3.32 -6.12
C VAL A 52 2.22 4.37 -5.53
N GLU A 53 3.52 4.31 -5.82
CA GLU A 53 4.50 5.31 -5.38
C GLU A 53 4.18 6.71 -5.91
N ASP A 54 3.85 6.84 -7.19
CA ASP A 54 3.45 8.12 -7.79
C ASP A 54 2.16 8.65 -7.14
N ALA A 55 1.17 7.77 -6.95
CA ALA A 55 -0.10 8.13 -6.33
C ALA A 55 0.08 8.68 -4.92
N VAL A 56 0.84 7.98 -4.06
CA VAL A 56 1.02 8.40 -2.66
C VAL A 56 1.88 9.64 -2.53
N ARG A 57 2.91 9.82 -3.37
CA ARG A 57 3.76 11.03 -3.35
C ARG A 57 3.00 12.24 -3.86
N THR A 58 2.27 12.10 -4.97
CA THR A 58 1.48 13.19 -5.57
C THR A 58 0.47 13.76 -4.58
N HIS A 59 -0.13 12.89 -3.75
CA HIS A 59 -1.16 13.29 -2.78
C HIS A 59 -0.62 13.47 -1.35
N GLY A 60 0.69 13.34 -1.13
CA GLY A 60 1.32 13.48 0.17
C GLY A 60 0.92 12.41 1.21
N ILE A 61 0.37 11.28 0.76
CA ILE A 61 -0.04 10.16 1.63
C ILE A 61 1.17 9.49 2.24
N ASP A 62 2.28 9.43 1.50
CA ASP A 62 3.58 8.91 1.95
C ASP A 62 4.02 9.50 3.29
N LYS A 63 3.76 10.80 3.52
CA LYS A 63 4.08 11.51 4.77
C LYS A 63 3.32 10.99 6.00
N HIS A 64 2.26 10.23 5.78
CA HIS A 64 1.40 9.66 6.83
C HIS A 64 1.63 8.15 7.02
N ILE A 65 2.61 7.57 6.32
CA ILE A 65 3.00 6.16 6.45
C ILE A 65 4.24 6.08 7.34
N ARG A 66 4.18 5.21 8.35
CA ARG A 66 5.32 4.83 9.17
C ARG A 66 5.75 3.42 8.80
N PHE A 67 6.88 3.32 8.13
CA PHE A 67 7.50 2.06 7.70
C PHE A 67 8.29 1.41 8.84
N GLY A 68 8.53 0.11 8.76
CA GLY A 68 9.20 -0.66 9.81
C GLY A 68 8.41 -0.73 11.13
N HIS A 69 7.09 -0.49 11.08
CA HIS A 69 6.20 -0.50 12.25
C HIS A 69 5.29 -1.71 12.17
N ARG A 70 5.70 -2.82 12.79
CA ARG A 70 4.94 -4.06 12.80
C ARG A 70 3.97 -4.06 13.98
N ILE A 71 2.67 -4.09 13.69
CA ILE A 71 1.64 -4.23 14.72
C ILE A 71 1.74 -5.62 15.36
N LEU A 72 1.82 -5.69 16.69
CA LEU A 72 1.84 -6.93 17.46
C LEU A 72 0.46 -7.30 17.98
N SER A 73 -0.27 -6.32 18.49
CA SER A 73 -1.59 -6.48 19.09
C SER A 73 -2.44 -5.22 18.87
N ALA A 74 -3.75 -5.38 18.96
CA ALA A 74 -4.71 -4.28 18.94
C ALA A 74 -5.86 -4.61 19.89
N ASP A 75 -6.07 -3.77 20.89
CA ASP A 75 -7.01 -3.98 21.98
C ASP A 75 -8.04 -2.86 22.02
N TRP A 76 -9.32 -3.25 22.02
CA TRP A 76 -10.44 -2.31 22.11
C TRP A 76 -10.83 -2.05 23.56
N ASP A 77 -10.96 -0.78 23.92
CA ASP A 77 -11.53 -0.34 25.19
C ASP A 77 -12.89 0.34 24.96
N SER A 78 -13.96 -0.34 25.40
CA SER A 78 -15.34 0.17 25.30
C SER A 78 -15.61 1.38 26.19
N ALA A 79 -14.87 1.59 27.28
CA ALA A 79 -15.10 2.73 28.17
C ALA A 79 -14.63 4.03 27.53
N THR A 80 -13.51 4.00 26.80
CA THR A 80 -12.97 5.16 26.07
C THR A 80 -13.34 5.18 24.59
N ALA A 81 -13.97 4.11 24.10
CA ALA A 81 -14.29 3.89 22.69
C ALA A 81 -13.05 4.03 21.78
N ARG A 82 -11.93 3.44 22.20
CA ARG A 82 -10.64 3.55 21.51
C ARG A 82 -9.94 2.21 21.35
N TRP A 83 -9.16 2.12 20.29
CA TRP A 83 -8.18 1.05 20.10
C TRP A 83 -6.81 1.48 20.63
N THR A 84 -6.18 0.62 21.41
CA THR A 84 -4.74 0.68 21.72
C THR A 84 -4.03 -0.29 20.80
N VAL A 85 -2.97 0.16 20.12
CA VAL A 85 -2.22 -0.66 19.16
C VAL A 85 -0.78 -0.76 19.66
N GLU A 86 -0.32 -1.98 19.89
CA GLU A 86 1.07 -2.26 20.24
C GLU A 86 1.88 -2.46 18.96
N VAL A 87 3.03 -1.80 18.88
CA VAL A 87 3.84 -1.74 17.66
C VAL A 87 5.29 -2.02 18.01
N ASP A 88 5.88 -2.96 17.27
CA ASP A 88 7.32 -3.19 17.20
C ASP A 88 7.92 -2.29 16.13
N HIS A 89 8.92 -1.49 16.50
CA HIS A 89 9.56 -0.49 15.63
C HIS A 89 11.09 -0.52 15.70
N GLY A 90 11.67 -1.71 15.93
CA GLY A 90 13.10 -1.87 16.22
C GLY A 90 13.42 -1.64 17.69
#